data_AF-A0A800K4H9-F1
#
_entry.id   AF-A0A800K4H9-F1
#
_cell.length_a   1.000
_cell.length_b   1.000
_cell.length_c   1.000
_cell.angle_alpha   90.00
_cell.angle_beta   90.00
_cell.angle_gamma   90.00
#
_symmetry.space_group_name_H-M   'P 1'
#
loop_
_entity.id
_entity.type
_entity.pdbx_description
1 polymer ?
#
loop_
_entity_poly.entity_id
_entity_poly.type
_entity_poly.pdbx_seq_one_letter_code
_entity_poly.pdbx_strand_id
1 'polypeptide(L)'
;GSIVTIVQSSGQAAAAGMDMFLRFMALFSINLAVLNLLPIPVLDGGHLMFLLIEAVRGGRGLTLEQRLKWSNVGFLMVVGIMLWALSNDFLRLLGW
;
A
#
# COMPACT_ATOMS: atom_id res chain seq x y z
N GLY A 1 -4.05 -2.05 -13.90
CA GLY A 1 -5.13 -2.90 -13.37
C GLY A 1 -6.00 -2.05 -12.47
N SER A 2 -7.16 -1.62 -12.97
CA SER A 2 -8.06 -0.75 -12.22
C SER A 2 -8.99 -1.58 -11.32
N ILE A 3 -9.58 -0.96 -10.30
CA ILE A 3 -10.56 -1.57 -9.37
C ILE A 3 -11.65 -2.34 -10.12
N VAL A 4 -12.09 -1.81 -11.26
CA VAL A 4 -13.08 -2.44 -12.16
C VAL A 4 -12.62 -3.83 -12.66
N THR A 5 -11.35 -3.98 -13.03
CA THR A 5 -10.78 -5.27 -13.47
C THR A 5 -10.71 -6.27 -12.32
N ILE A 6 -10.37 -5.81 -11.12
CA ILE A 6 -10.34 -6.64 -9.91
C ILE A 6 -11.75 -7.15 -9.60
N VAL A 7 -12.75 -6.27 -9.62
CA VAL A 7 -14.16 -6.64 -9.36
C VAL A 7 -14.69 -7.69 -10.36
N GLN A 8 -14.40 -7.52 -11.65
CA GLN A 8 -14.81 -8.51 -12.66
C GLN A 8 -14.10 -9.86 -12.49
N SER A 9 -12.80 -9.84 -12.14
CA SER A 9 -12.04 -11.07 -11.86
C SER A 9 -12.49 -11.78 -10.59
N SER A 10 -12.87 -11.04 -9.54
CA SER A 10 -13.43 -11.59 -8.29
C SER A 10 -14.79 -12.23 -8.51
N GLY A 11 -15.63 -11.65 -9.37
CA GLY A 11 -16.94 -12.21 -9.73
C GLY A 11 -16.84 -13.56 -10.45
N GLN A 12 -15.86 -13.71 -11.35
CA GLN A 12 -15.57 -15.00 -12.00
C GLN A 12 -14.93 -16.01 -11.03
N ALA A 13 -14.03 -15.55 -10.15
CA ALA A 13 -13.40 -16.42 -9.14
C ALA A 13 -14.39 -16.95 -8.08
N ALA A 14 -15.37 -16.12 -7.67
CA ALA A 14 -16.44 -16.53 -6.76
C ALA A 14 -17.40 -17.55 -7.41
N ALA A 15 -17.64 -17.43 -8.72
CA ALA A 15 -18.46 -18.38 -9.47
C ALA A 15 -17.74 -19.70 -9.77
N ALA A 16 -16.41 -19.76 -9.67
CA ALA A 16 -15.58 -20.91 -10.00
C ALA A 16 -15.34 -21.91 -8.85
N GLY A 17 -15.88 -21.65 -7.65
CA GLY A 17 -15.82 -22.55 -6.49
C GLY A 17 -14.77 -22.17 -5.43
N MET A 18 -14.82 -22.88 -4.29
CA MET A 18 -14.04 -22.56 -3.07
C MET A 18 -12.51 -22.52 -3.32
N ASP A 19 -11.97 -23.40 -4.17
CA ASP A 19 -10.53 -23.45 -4.46
C ASP A 19 -10.01 -22.18 -5.14
N MET A 20 -10.74 -21.67 -6.15
CA MET A 20 -10.33 -20.46 -6.88
C MET A 20 -10.46 -19.21 -6.00
N PHE A 21 -11.49 -19.15 -5.15
CA PHE A 21 -11.64 -18.07 -4.17
C PHE A 21 -10.49 -18.05 -3.15
N LEU A 22 -10.11 -19.20 -2.60
CA LEU A 22 -8.98 -19.29 -1.66
C LEU A 22 -7.66 -18.91 -2.31
N ARG A 23 -7.40 -19.32 -3.55
CA ARG A 23 -6.22 -18.91 -4.32
C ARG A 23 -6.19 -17.40 -4.58
N PHE A 24 -7.31 -16.83 -4.97
CA PHE A 24 -7.44 -15.38 -5.18
C PHE A 24 -7.16 -14.62 -3.88
N MET A 25 -7.78 -15.02 -2.77
CA MET A 25 -7.55 -14.44 -1.45
C MET A 25 -6.09 -14.56 -1.00
N ALA A 26 -5.46 -15.72 -1.21
CA ALA A 26 -4.05 -15.93 -0.88
C ALA A 26 -3.14 -15.00 -1.69
N LEU A 27 -3.36 -14.88 -2.99
CA LEU A 27 -2.60 -13.96 -3.85
C LEU A 27 -2.78 -12.50 -3.43
N PHE A 28 -4.00 -12.06 -3.17
CA PHE A 28 -4.27 -10.71 -2.68
C PHE A 28 -3.61 -10.43 -1.33
N SER A 29 -3.72 -11.37 -0.39
CA SER A 29 -3.13 -11.25 0.94
C SER A 29 -1.60 -11.14 0.87
N ILE A 30 -0.94 -11.96 0.04
CA ILE A 30 0.50 -11.89 -0.17
C ILE A 30 0.90 -10.53 -0.78
N ASN A 31 0.16 -10.05 -1.79
CA ASN A 31 0.45 -8.74 -2.38
C ASN A 31 0.33 -7.61 -1.35
N LEU A 32 -0.71 -7.63 -0.51
CA LEU A 32 -0.88 -6.66 0.57
C LEU A 32 0.22 -6.76 1.62
N ALA A 33 0.63 -7.98 2.00
CA ALA A 33 1.73 -8.19 2.93
C ALA A 33 3.05 -7.63 2.38
N VAL A 34 3.36 -7.88 1.10
CA VAL A 34 4.56 -7.34 0.43
C VAL A 34 4.51 -5.81 0.37
N LEU A 35 3.36 -5.22 0.01
CA LEU A 35 3.19 -3.77 -0.03
C LEU A 35 3.35 -3.15 1.37
N ASN A 36 2.76 -3.75 2.41
CA ASN A 36 2.88 -3.28 3.79
C ASN A 36 4.31 -3.40 4.34
N LEU A 37 5.13 -4.34 3.85
CA LEU A 37 6.53 -4.45 4.23
C LEU A 37 7.45 -3.42 3.55
N LEU A 38 6.97 -2.70 2.54
CA LEU A 38 7.78 -1.67 1.89
C LEU A 38 8.15 -0.57 2.91
N PRO A 39 9.36 0.02 2.80
CA PRO A 39 9.85 1.04 3.72
C PRO A 39 9.16 2.39 3.44
N ILE A 40 7.87 2.48 3.70
CA ILE A 40 7.05 3.67 3.54
C ILE A 40 6.64 4.14 4.94
N PRO A 41 6.92 5.41 5.34
CA PRO A 41 6.76 5.91 6.71
C PRO A 41 5.34 5.81 7.35
N VAL A 42 4.34 5.40 6.58
CA VAL A 42 2.93 5.28 6.97
C VAL A 42 2.39 3.85 6.95
N LEU A 43 3.10 2.92 6.29
CA LEU A 43 2.74 1.51 6.30
C LEU A 43 3.47 0.80 7.45
N ASP A 44 3.08 -0.44 7.76
CA ASP A 44 3.67 -1.25 8.83
C ASP A 44 5.22 -1.37 8.68
N GLY A 45 5.72 -1.42 7.44
CA GLY A 45 7.13 -1.41 7.07
C GLY A 45 7.87 -0.08 7.32
N GLY A 46 7.17 0.99 7.68
CA GLY A 46 7.77 2.26 8.11
C GLY A 46 8.66 2.10 9.35
N HIS A 47 8.32 1.17 10.24
CA HIS A 47 9.17 0.82 11.39
C HIS A 47 10.49 0.17 10.96
N LEU A 48 10.45 -0.72 9.96
CA LEU A 48 11.64 -1.31 9.32
C LEU A 48 12.51 -0.23 8.67
N MET A 49 11.89 0.75 8.00
CA MET A 49 12.62 1.90 7.44
C MET A 49 13.38 2.67 8.52
N PHE A 50 12.73 2.98 9.65
CA PHE A 50 13.40 3.67 10.75
C PHE A 50 14.52 2.86 11.37
N LEU A 51 14.36 1.54 11.48
CA LEU A 51 15.40 0.63 11.96
C LEU A 51 16.60 0.59 11.00
N LEU A 52 16.36 0.57 9.69
CA LEU A 52 17.42 0.67 8.68
C LEU A 52 18.17 2.00 8.76
N ILE A 53 17.45 3.12 8.93
CA ILE A 53 18.06 4.44 9.12
C ILE A 53 18.92 4.46 10.39
N GLU A 54 18.42 3.87 11.48
CA GLU A 54 19.14 3.74 12.74
C GLU A 54 20.41 2.88 12.61
N ALA A 55 20.32 1.77 11.88
CA ALA A 55 21.47 0.91 11.57
C ALA A 55 22.55 1.65 10.75
N VAL A 56 22.14 2.39 9.70
CA VAL A 56 23.05 3.19 8.86
C VAL A 56 23.69 4.34 9.65
N ARG A 57 22.97 4.92 10.61
CA ARG A 57 23.42 6.06 11.44
C ARG A 57 24.24 5.62 12.65
N GLY A 58 24.63 4.35 12.72
CA GLY A 58 25.48 3.79 13.78
C GLY A 58 24.75 3.59 15.11
N GLY A 59 23.48 3.19 15.08
CA GLY A 59 22.68 2.92 16.27
C GLY A 59 22.11 4.17 16.94
N ARG A 60 22.23 5.35 16.32
CA ARG A 60 21.59 6.58 16.81
C ARG A 60 20.14 6.63 16.33
N GLY A 61 19.23 6.19 17.18
CA GLY A 61 17.80 6.27 16.95
C GLY A 61 17.31 7.68 16.67
N LEU A 62 16.33 7.80 15.78
CA LEU A 62 15.59 9.04 15.55
C LEU A 62 14.76 9.38 16.80
N THR A 63 14.76 10.66 17.18
CA THR A 63 13.89 11.15 18.27
C THR A 63 12.42 10.99 17.90
N LEU A 64 11.54 10.93 18.90
CA LEU A 64 10.10 10.77 18.69
C LEU A 64 9.53 11.86 17.76
N GLU A 65 9.96 13.11 17.93
CA GLU A 65 9.57 14.22 17.06
C GLU A 65 10.02 14.04 15.60
N GLN A 66 11.23 13.50 15.38
CA GLN A 66 11.72 13.21 14.04
C GLN A 66 10.87 12.11 13.39
N ARG A 67 10.59 11.01 14.12
CA ARG A 67 9.73 9.92 13.63
C ARG A 67 8.33 10.42 13.25
N LEU A 68 7.72 11.24 14.09
CA LEU A 68 6.41 11.86 13.83
C LEU A 68 6.44 12.78 12.60
N LYS A 69 7.47 13.61 12.45
CA LYS A 69 7.65 14.46 11.25
C LYS A 69 7.76 13.62 9.97
N TRP A 70 8.60 12.58 9.98
CA TRP A 70 8.77 11.69 8.82
C TRP A 70 7.49 10.91 8.49
N SER A 71 6.75 10.46 9.51
CA SER A 71 5.46 9.79 9.33
C SER A 71 4.41 10.74 8.74
N ASN A 72 4.30 11.97 9.24
CA ASN A 72 3.40 12.98 8.68
C ASN A 72 3.74 13.34 7.22
N VAL A 73 5.03 13.47 6.89
CA VAL A 73 5.46 13.68 5.50
C VAL A 73 5.07 12.50 4.62
N GLY A 74 5.31 11.27 5.08
CA GLY A 74 4.86 10.06 4.39
C GLY A 74 3.35 10.03 4.19
N PHE A 75 2.58 10.46 5.19
CA PHE A 75 1.12 10.48 5.15
C PHE A 75 0.61 11.47 4.12
N LEU A 76 1.12 12.70 4.15
CA LEU A 76 0.76 13.71 3.16
C LEU A 76 1.09 13.23 1.74
N MET A 77 2.24 12.57 1.58
CA MET A 77 2.68 12.05 0.28
C MET A 77 1.72 10.95 -0.23
N VAL A 78 1.40 9.97 0.60
CA VAL A 78 0.47 8.87 0.25
C VAL A 78 -0.92 9.42 -0.06
N VAL A 79 -1.44 10.32 0.77
CA VAL A 79 -2.75 10.96 0.53
C VAL A 79 -2.74 11.76 -0.78
N GLY A 80 -1.66 12.50 -1.05
CA GLY A 80 -1.51 13.23 -2.32
C GLY A 80 -1.52 12.30 -3.54
N ILE A 81 -0.79 11.19 -3.47
CA ILE A 81 -0.77 10.17 -4.54
C ILE A 81 -2.15 9.52 -4.69
N MET A 82 -2.83 9.19 -3.58
CA MET A 82 -4.19 8.63 -3.61
C MET A 82 -5.18 9.59 -4.27
N LEU A 83 -5.15 10.87 -3.90
CA LEU A 83 -6.04 11.88 -4.49
C LEU A 83 -5.76 12.01 -5.98
N TRP A 84 -4.50 12.08 -6.40
CA TRP A 84 -4.12 12.14 -7.79
C TRP A 84 -4.57 10.91 -8.60
N ALA A 85 -4.33 9.71 -8.07
CA ALA A 85 -4.74 8.46 -8.69
C ALA A 85 -6.27 8.36 -8.79
N LEU A 86 -7.00 8.74 -7.73
CA LEU A 86 -8.45 8.76 -7.70
C LEU A 86 -9.02 9.75 -8.72
N SER A 87 -8.47 10.98 -8.79
CA SER A 87 -8.85 11.96 -9.80
C SER A 87 -8.62 11.43 -11.22
N ASN A 88 -7.47 10.79 -11.47
CA ASN A 88 -7.17 10.17 -12.76
C ASN A 88 -8.14 9.03 -13.11
N ASP A 89 -8.49 8.18 -12.14
CA ASP A 89 -9.49 7.13 -12.33
C ASP A 89 -10.88 7.72 -12.61
N PHE A 90 -11.29 8.81 -11.94
CA PHE A 90 -12.54 9.53 -12.22
C PHE A 90 -12.57 10.14 -13.62
N LEU A 91 -11.49 10.82 -14.04
CA LEU A 91 -11.35 11.39 -15.39
C LEU A 91 -11.50 10.31 -16.46
N ARG A 92 -10.80 9.19 -16.27
CA ARG A 92 -10.87 8.03 -17.18
C ARG A 92 -12.25 7.39 -17.22
N LEU A 93 -12.97 7.33 -16.09
CA LEU A 93 -14.35 6.82 -16.02
C LEU A 93 -15.36 7.76 -16.70
N LEU A 94 -15.11 9.07 -16.68
CA LEU A 94 -15.90 10.08 -17.39
C LEU A 94 -15.59 10.15 -18.90
N GLY A 95 -14.68 9.33 -19.41
CA GLY A 95 -14.38 9.20 -20.83
C GLY A 95 -13.53 10.33 -21.42
N TRP A 96 -12.81 11.06 -20.57
CA TRP A 96 -11.76 12.01 -20.98
C TRP A 96 -10.39 11.33 -21.00
#